data_AF-D5A927-F1
#
_entry.id   AF-D5A927-F1
#
_cell.length_a   1.000
_cell.length_b   1.000
_cell.length_c   1.000
_cell.angle_alpha   90.00
_cell.angle_beta   90.00
_cell.angle_gamma   90.00
#
_symmetry.space_group_name_H-M   'P 1'
#
loop_
_entity.id
_entity.type
_entity.pdbx_description
1 polymer ?
#
loop_
_entity_poly.entity_id
_entity_poly.type
_entity_poly.pdbx_seq_one_letter_code
_entity_poly.pdbx_strand_id
1 'polypeptide(L)'
;MMCIGKKGRKISDLSIERGNNQEASSTWDGEDCQDGFVGEWDDGQDSDVVDPNASDLVTQPRKVQKIDVDYDRTSKEVDVRILKETLWERIQDFSIISEEDYGERSESAVSFKRLLNSFPARCAAAAPENISVHLCFICLLHLANENSLKIQDCSSLDELSISNIQNFWEAKD
;
A
#
# COMPACT_ATOMS: atom_id res chain seq x y z
N MET A 1 -14.66 -34.66 39.52
CA MET A 1 -16.08 -34.38 39.23
C MET A 1 -16.22 -32.92 38.81
N MET A 2 -17.30 -32.61 38.07
CA MET A 2 -17.76 -31.30 37.55
C MET A 2 -17.27 -30.93 36.14
N CYS A 3 -18.08 -30.44 35.20
CA CYS A 3 -19.49 -30.64 34.80
C CYS A 3 -19.62 -29.97 33.40
N ILE A 4 -20.44 -30.54 32.52
CA ILE A 4 -20.67 -30.11 31.13
C ILE A 4 -21.78 -29.03 31.06
N GLY A 5 -21.64 -28.04 30.17
CA GLY A 5 -22.73 -27.14 29.78
C GLY A 5 -22.58 -26.62 28.34
N LYS A 6 -23.52 -26.99 27.46
CA LYS A 6 -23.61 -26.60 26.03
C LYS A 6 -24.83 -25.68 25.83
N LYS A 7 -24.69 -24.62 25.03
CA LYS A 7 -25.72 -23.96 24.17
C LYS A 7 -25.06 -22.77 23.46
N GLY A 8 -25.28 -22.41 22.20
CA GLY A 8 -26.21 -22.77 21.14
C GLY A 8 -26.25 -21.58 20.16
N ARG A 9 -26.15 -21.86 18.86
CA ARG A 9 -26.00 -20.95 17.69
C ARG A 9 -27.22 -19.99 17.55
N LYS A 10 -27.31 -18.90 16.77
CA LYS A 10 -26.79 -18.53 15.43
C LYS A 10 -27.25 -17.06 15.19
N ILE A 11 -26.45 -16.19 14.56
CA ILE A 11 -26.89 -14.86 14.09
C ILE A 11 -27.17 -14.92 12.59
N SER A 12 -28.35 -14.40 12.23
CA SER A 12 -28.88 -13.98 10.92
C SER A 12 -29.79 -12.78 11.27
N ASP A 13 -30.00 -11.72 10.52
CA ASP A 13 -29.72 -11.34 9.15
C ASP A 13 -29.88 -9.80 9.09
N LEU A 14 -29.41 -9.26 7.98
CA LEU A 14 -29.43 -7.94 7.38
C LEU A 14 -30.61 -6.97 7.68
N SER A 15 -30.20 -5.74 8.00
CA SER A 15 -30.48 -4.48 7.28
C SER A 15 -31.77 -3.67 7.47
N ILE A 16 -31.51 -2.35 7.36
CA ILE A 16 -32.35 -1.19 6.98
C ILE A 16 -33.02 -0.46 8.15
N GLU A 17 -32.63 0.80 8.36
CA GLU A 17 -33.47 2.01 8.14
C GLU A 17 -32.69 3.29 8.53
N ARG A 18 -32.75 4.29 7.63
CA ARG A 18 -32.36 5.69 7.85
C ARG A 18 -33.25 6.31 8.94
N GLY A 19 -32.71 7.23 9.75
CA GLY A 19 -33.53 8.05 10.63
C GLY A 19 -32.75 9.20 11.29
N ASN A 20 -32.97 10.40 10.78
CA ASN A 20 -32.50 11.70 11.26
C ASN A 20 -33.08 12.02 12.66
N ASN A 21 -32.32 12.64 13.57
CA ASN A 21 -32.69 13.88 14.28
C ASN A 21 -31.83 14.19 15.52
N GLN A 22 -31.77 15.50 15.74
CA GLN A 22 -31.08 16.34 16.72
C GLN A 22 -31.24 15.99 18.22
N GLU A 23 -30.19 16.39 18.96
CA GLU A 23 -30.13 16.91 20.35
C GLU A 23 -30.62 15.98 21.49
N ALA A 24 -30.02 15.92 22.69
CA ALA A 24 -29.25 16.90 23.43
C ALA A 24 -28.40 16.23 24.53
N SER A 25 -27.50 17.04 25.11
CA SER A 25 -27.08 17.07 26.51
C SER A 25 -25.67 16.59 26.82
N SER A 26 -24.80 17.57 27.12
CA SER A 26 -24.08 17.58 28.38
C SER A 26 -23.77 19.02 28.79
N THR A 27 -24.65 19.50 29.66
CA THR A 27 -24.57 20.67 30.54
C THR A 27 -23.30 20.68 31.39
N TRP A 28 -22.62 21.83 31.45
CA TRP A 28 -21.87 22.26 32.63
C TRP A 28 -22.08 23.77 32.82
N ASP A 29 -22.77 24.10 33.91
CA ASP A 29 -23.04 25.44 34.43
C ASP A 29 -21.76 26.16 34.89
N GLY A 30 -21.76 27.49 34.83
CA GLY A 30 -20.64 28.30 35.35
C GLY A 30 -20.72 29.81 35.15
N GLU A 31 -21.83 30.41 35.60
CA GLU A 31 -21.90 31.76 36.19
C GLU A 31 -21.90 33.02 35.29
N ASP A 32 -22.96 33.78 35.53
CA ASP A 32 -23.37 35.07 34.99
C ASP A 32 -22.65 36.21 35.72
N CYS A 33 -22.08 37.16 34.99
CA CYS A 33 -21.68 38.47 35.51
C CYS A 33 -22.10 39.53 34.48
N GLN A 34 -23.36 39.92 34.61
CA GLN A 34 -23.93 41.13 34.05
C GLN A 34 -23.17 42.36 34.57
N ASP A 35 -22.53 43.10 33.69
CA ASP A 35 -22.39 44.55 33.88
C ASP A 35 -22.50 45.27 32.54
N GLY A 36 -23.45 46.19 32.49
CA GLY A 36 -23.67 47.07 31.36
C GLY A 36 -22.71 48.24 31.46
N PHE A 37 -21.84 48.39 30.48
CA PHE A 37 -21.15 49.65 30.25
C PHE A 37 -21.28 50.04 28.79
N VAL A 38 -22.18 50.99 28.54
CA VAL A 38 -22.27 51.76 27.29
C VAL A 38 -21.03 52.64 27.26
N GLY A 39 -19.94 52.09 26.72
CA GLY A 39 -18.72 52.85 26.43
C GLY A 39 -18.89 53.52 25.09
N GLU A 40 -19.25 54.79 25.13
CA GLU A 40 -19.13 55.78 24.05
C GLU A 40 -17.69 55.75 23.50
N TRP A 41 -17.52 55.37 22.23
CA TRP A 41 -16.20 55.43 21.58
C TRP A 41 -16.01 56.89 21.16
N ASP A 42 -15.49 57.67 22.11
CA ASP A 42 -14.91 58.99 21.88
C ASP A 42 -13.79 58.82 20.83
N ASP A 43 -13.98 59.43 19.66
CA ASP A 43 -13.02 59.48 18.56
C ASP A 43 -11.90 60.46 18.94
N GLY A 44 -11.11 60.01 19.92
CA GLY A 44 -10.03 60.74 20.54
C GLY A 44 -8.69 60.40 19.89
N GLN A 45 -8.38 61.17 18.85
CA GLN A 45 -7.05 61.73 18.63
C GLN A 45 -5.90 60.73 18.39
N ASP A 46 -5.64 60.51 17.10
CA ASP A 46 -4.37 60.07 16.53
C ASP A 46 -3.17 60.75 17.22
N SER A 47 -2.51 60.00 18.10
CA SER A 47 -1.19 60.31 18.61
C SER A 47 -0.29 59.19 18.11
N ASP A 48 0.39 59.46 17.00
CA ASP A 48 1.56 58.74 16.52
C ASP A 48 2.68 58.77 17.59
N VAL A 49 2.54 57.96 18.65
CA VAL A 49 3.68 57.50 19.44
C VAL A 49 4.33 56.36 18.67
N VAL A 50 5.22 56.74 17.77
CA VAL A 50 6.15 55.82 17.11
C VAL A 50 7.03 55.20 18.20
N ASP A 51 6.81 53.92 18.52
CA ASP A 51 7.72 53.15 19.36
C ASP A 51 9.10 53.09 18.66
N PRO A 52 10.16 53.72 19.21
CA PRO A 52 11.48 53.75 18.60
C PRO A 52 12.16 52.36 18.59
N ASN A 53 11.56 51.34 19.21
CA ASN A 53 12.11 49.99 19.27
C ASN A 53 11.42 49.00 18.30
N ALA A 54 10.46 49.44 17.48
CA ALA A 54 9.86 48.61 16.42
C ALA A 54 10.82 48.36 15.22
N SER A 55 12.00 48.99 15.23
CA SER A 55 12.97 48.92 14.14
C SER A 55 13.90 47.71 14.16
N ASP A 56 13.80 46.83 15.17
CA ASP A 56 14.59 45.59 15.28
C ASP A 56 13.73 44.33 15.02
N LEU A 57 12.88 44.39 14.00
CA LEU A 57 12.11 43.23 13.57
C LEU A 57 12.77 42.61 12.34
N VAL A 58 13.27 41.39 12.52
CA VAL A 58 13.87 40.58 11.45
C VAL A 58 12.88 40.42 10.30
N THR A 59 13.34 40.70 9.07
CA THR A 59 12.54 40.60 7.85
C THR A 59 11.90 39.22 7.68
N GLN A 60 10.64 39.17 7.23
CA GLN A 60 9.94 37.90 7.00
C GLN A 60 10.75 37.00 6.05
N PRO A 61 11.01 35.73 6.42
CA PRO A 61 11.76 34.81 5.57
C PRO A 61 11.02 34.52 4.25
N ARG A 62 11.80 34.17 3.21
CA ARG A 62 11.28 33.87 1.87
C ARG A 62 10.28 32.72 1.91
N LYS A 63 9.06 32.97 1.41
CA LYS A 63 8.03 31.93 1.20
C LYS A 63 8.26 31.25 -0.16
N VAL A 64 8.19 29.92 -0.19
CA VAL A 64 8.18 29.11 -1.42
C VAL A 64 6.76 28.69 -1.78
N GLN A 65 6.52 28.37 -3.05
CA GLN A 65 5.24 27.89 -3.53
C GLN A 65 4.90 26.56 -2.85
N LYS A 66 3.63 26.40 -2.44
CA LYS A 66 3.13 25.11 -1.97
C LYS A 66 3.06 24.15 -3.16
N ILE A 67 3.78 23.03 -3.06
CA ILE A 67 3.68 21.92 -4.00
C ILE A 67 2.65 20.96 -3.41
N ASP A 68 1.58 20.69 -4.15
CA ASP A 68 0.65 19.63 -3.81
C ASP A 68 1.25 18.31 -4.31
N VAL A 69 1.38 17.33 -3.40
CA VAL A 69 1.96 16.03 -3.69
C VAL A 69 0.85 15.00 -3.61
N ASP A 70 0.56 14.35 -4.72
CA ASP A 70 -0.41 13.26 -4.75
C ASP A 70 0.06 12.12 -3.84
N TYR A 71 -0.86 11.65 -3.00
CA TYR A 71 -0.68 10.52 -2.10
C TYR A 71 -1.83 9.54 -2.28
N ASP A 72 -1.54 8.25 -2.10
CA ASP A 72 -2.58 7.23 -2.08
C ASP A 72 -3.54 7.48 -0.92
N ARG A 73 -4.83 7.63 -1.22
CA ARG A 73 -5.90 7.80 -0.21
C ARG A 73 -6.46 6.46 0.28
N THR A 74 -6.15 5.38 -0.43
CA THR A 74 -6.65 4.03 -0.19
C THR A 74 -5.52 3.03 -0.26
N SER A 75 -5.57 2.00 0.57
CA SER A 75 -4.62 0.89 0.49
C SER A 75 -4.76 0.15 -0.84
N LYS A 76 -3.61 -0.21 -1.43
CA LYS A 76 -3.54 -1.10 -2.59
C LYS A 76 -3.67 -2.54 -2.12
N GLU A 77 -4.74 -3.22 -2.52
CA GLU A 77 -4.96 -4.63 -2.20
C GLU A 77 -4.42 -5.53 -3.29
N VAL A 78 -3.72 -6.60 -2.90
CA VAL A 78 -3.19 -7.63 -3.80
C VAL A 78 -3.42 -9.00 -3.20
N ASP A 79 -4.06 -9.91 -3.95
CA ASP A 79 -4.18 -11.31 -3.58
C ASP A 79 -2.87 -12.06 -3.89
N VAL A 80 -2.09 -12.31 -2.84
CA VAL A 80 -0.78 -12.98 -2.95
C VAL A 80 -0.91 -14.42 -3.45
N ARG A 81 -2.01 -15.12 -3.17
CA ARG A 81 -2.18 -16.52 -3.60
C ARG A 81 -2.33 -16.57 -5.11
N ILE A 82 -3.24 -15.78 -5.65
CA ILE A 82 -3.49 -15.69 -7.09
C ILE A 82 -2.24 -15.17 -7.81
N LEU A 83 -1.52 -14.21 -7.21
CA LEU A 83 -0.26 -13.70 -7.76
C LEU A 83 0.79 -14.80 -7.89
N LYS A 84 0.97 -15.60 -6.83
CA LYS A 84 1.91 -16.73 -6.83
C LYS A 84 1.53 -17.79 -7.86
N GLU A 85 0.25 -18.15 -7.97
CA GLU A 85 -0.25 -19.10 -8.97
C GLU A 85 0.05 -18.59 -10.39
N THR A 86 -0.28 -17.32 -10.68
CA THR A 86 0.00 -16.70 -11.99
C THR A 86 1.50 -16.65 -12.30
N LEU A 87 2.34 -16.29 -11.33
CA LEU A 87 3.81 -16.27 -11.48
C LEU A 87 4.34 -17.67 -11.81
N TRP A 88 3.83 -18.68 -11.10
CA TRP A 88 4.25 -20.06 -11.27
C TRP A 88 3.88 -20.63 -12.64
N GLU A 89 2.64 -20.42 -13.09
CA GLU A 89 2.18 -20.79 -14.43
C GLU A 89 3.09 -20.18 -15.51
N ARG A 90 3.44 -18.90 -15.39
CA ARG A 90 4.34 -18.24 -16.34
C ARG A 90 5.74 -18.83 -16.36
N ILE A 91 6.30 -19.18 -15.20
CA ILE A 91 7.61 -19.84 -15.13
C ILE A 91 7.57 -21.18 -15.89
N GLN A 92 6.49 -21.94 -15.74
CA GLN A 92 6.32 -23.20 -16.47
C GLN A 92 6.15 -22.99 -17.97
N ASP A 93 5.29 -22.06 -18.40
CA ASP A 93 5.07 -21.73 -19.81
C ASP A 93 6.40 -21.41 -20.51
N PHE A 94 7.23 -20.56 -19.89
CA PHE A 94 8.52 -20.18 -20.46
C PHE A 94 9.53 -21.33 -20.48
N SER A 95 9.46 -22.26 -19.52
CA SER A 95 10.31 -23.46 -19.54
C SER A 95 9.93 -24.40 -20.69
N ILE A 96 8.65 -24.54 -21.01
CA ILE A 96 8.17 -25.41 -22.10
C ILE A 96 8.52 -24.80 -23.47
N ILE A 97 8.28 -23.50 -23.65
CA ILE A 97 8.54 -22.80 -24.93
C ILE A 97 10.02 -22.86 -25.32
N SER A 98 10.94 -22.90 -24.34
CA SER A 98 12.38 -23.01 -24.64
C SER A 98 12.81 -24.35 -25.26
N GLU A 99 11.99 -25.41 -25.16
CA GLU A 99 12.36 -26.74 -25.66
C GLU A 99 11.94 -26.99 -27.12
N GLU A 100 10.95 -26.26 -27.64
CA GLU A 100 10.39 -26.51 -28.98
C GLU A 100 11.10 -25.76 -30.11
N ASP A 101 11.85 -24.69 -29.80
CA ASP A 101 12.32 -23.72 -30.82
C ASP A 101 13.77 -23.98 -31.30
N TYR A 102 14.66 -24.56 -30.49
CA TYR A 102 16.04 -24.89 -30.90
C TYR A 102 16.58 -26.12 -30.17
N GLY A 103 17.02 -27.13 -30.93
CA GLY A 103 17.56 -28.41 -30.46
C GLY A 103 18.94 -28.34 -29.79
N GLU A 104 19.12 -27.46 -28.82
CA GLU A 104 20.29 -27.46 -27.94
C GLU A 104 19.81 -27.23 -26.51
N ARG A 105 20.17 -28.17 -25.64
CA ARG A 105 19.79 -28.28 -24.22
C ARG A 105 20.42 -27.15 -23.39
N SER A 106 20.07 -25.91 -23.70
CA SER A 106 20.37 -24.77 -22.86
C SER A 106 19.41 -24.83 -21.69
N GLU A 107 19.98 -24.92 -20.49
CA GLU A 107 19.33 -24.81 -19.20
C GLU A 107 18.13 -23.84 -19.29
N SER A 108 16.91 -24.33 -19.05
CA SER A 108 15.62 -23.65 -19.29
C SER A 108 15.39 -22.47 -18.34
N ALA A 109 16.34 -21.55 -18.33
CA ALA A 109 16.41 -20.44 -17.41
C ALA A 109 15.56 -19.27 -17.91
N VAL A 110 14.60 -18.87 -17.08
CA VAL A 110 13.65 -17.79 -17.35
C VAL A 110 14.19 -16.49 -16.74
N SER A 111 14.19 -15.41 -17.53
CA SER A 111 14.53 -14.06 -17.03
C SER A 111 13.39 -13.49 -16.17
N PHE A 112 13.75 -12.96 -14.99
CA PHE A 112 12.79 -12.31 -14.10
C PHE A 112 12.18 -11.05 -14.73
N LYS A 113 12.93 -10.26 -15.50
CA LYS A 113 12.35 -9.13 -16.24
C LYS A 113 11.30 -9.58 -17.27
N ARG A 114 11.57 -10.68 -17.98
CA ARG A 114 10.61 -11.24 -18.94
C ARG A 114 9.33 -11.68 -18.23
N LEU A 115 9.45 -12.28 -17.04
CA LEU A 115 8.34 -12.65 -16.19
C LEU A 115 7.47 -11.44 -15.81
N LEU A 116 8.10 -10.36 -15.33
CA LEU A 116 7.41 -9.11 -14.97
C LEU A 116 6.70 -8.45 -16.16
N ASN A 117 7.26 -8.56 -17.36
CA ASN A 117 6.63 -8.03 -18.57
C ASN A 117 5.53 -8.93 -19.15
N SER A 118 5.41 -10.17 -18.66
CA SER A 118 4.43 -11.16 -19.15
C SER A 118 3.09 -11.12 -18.42
N PHE A 119 2.94 -10.23 -17.44
CA PHE A 119 1.71 -10.12 -16.67
C PHE A 119 0.54 -9.68 -17.56
N PRO A 120 -0.62 -10.34 -17.45
CA PRO A 120 -1.80 -9.90 -18.19
C PRO A 120 -2.23 -8.51 -17.70
N ALA A 121 -2.71 -7.67 -18.62
CA ALA A 121 -3.23 -6.33 -18.31
C ALA A 121 -4.36 -6.33 -17.26
N ARG A 122 -5.02 -7.48 -17.07
CA ARG A 122 -5.99 -7.74 -16.01
C ARG A 122 -5.59 -9.02 -15.28
N CYS A 123 -4.70 -8.91 -14.31
CA CYS A 123 -4.43 -10.00 -13.38
C CYS A 123 -5.56 -10.05 -12.34
N ALA A 124 -6.07 -11.24 -12.04
CA ALA A 124 -7.11 -11.41 -11.01
C ALA A 124 -6.60 -11.10 -9.60
N ALA A 125 -5.28 -11.11 -9.39
CA ALA A 125 -4.65 -10.80 -8.10
C ALA A 125 -4.71 -9.31 -7.76
N ALA A 126 -4.50 -8.44 -8.76
CA ALA A 126 -4.53 -6.99 -8.64
C ALA A 126 -4.37 -6.34 -10.03
N ALA A 127 -4.71 -5.05 -10.13
CA ALA A 127 -4.28 -4.26 -11.27
C ALA A 127 -2.74 -4.25 -11.37
N PRO A 128 -2.16 -4.31 -12.58
CA PRO A 128 -0.71 -4.41 -12.76
C PRO A 128 0.05 -3.21 -12.16
N GLU A 129 -0.56 -2.03 -12.10
CA GLU A 129 -0.02 -0.83 -11.45
C GLU A 129 0.16 -0.95 -9.93
N ASN A 130 -0.57 -1.87 -9.29
CA ASN A 130 -0.47 -2.14 -7.86
C ASN A 130 0.53 -3.27 -7.54
N ILE A 131 1.02 -3.98 -8.56
CA ILE A 131 1.99 -5.06 -8.41
C ILE A 131 3.39 -4.47 -8.55
N SER A 132 4.08 -4.30 -7.42
CA SER A 132 5.46 -3.82 -7.42
C SER A 132 6.45 -4.95 -7.73
N VAL A 133 7.59 -4.59 -8.34
CA VAL A 133 8.73 -5.51 -8.55
C VAL A 133 9.13 -6.21 -7.24
N HIS A 134 9.15 -5.47 -6.13
CA HIS A 134 9.46 -6.00 -4.80
C HIS A 134 8.50 -7.11 -4.38
N LEU A 135 7.20 -6.95 -4.62
CA LEU A 135 6.21 -7.97 -4.27
C LEU A 135 6.38 -9.23 -5.10
N CYS A 136 6.59 -9.09 -6.41
CA CYS A 136 6.90 -10.23 -7.29
C CYS A 136 8.18 -10.95 -6.85
N PHE A 137 9.20 -10.20 -6.45
CA PHE A 137 10.46 -10.77 -5.98
C PHE A 137 10.28 -11.56 -4.67
N ILE A 138 9.53 -11.01 -3.70
CA ILE A 138 9.20 -11.74 -2.46
C ILE A 138 8.42 -13.02 -2.78
N CYS A 139 7.44 -12.96 -3.68
CA CYS A 139 6.68 -14.13 -4.11
C CYS A 139 7.58 -15.17 -4.80
N LEU A 140 8.52 -14.73 -5.64
CA LEU A 140 9.49 -15.60 -6.29
C LEU A 140 10.36 -16.36 -5.28
N LEU A 141 10.83 -15.68 -4.22
CA LEU A 141 11.60 -16.33 -3.15
C LEU A 141 10.78 -17.41 -2.43
N HIS A 142 9.50 -17.14 -2.16
CA HIS A 142 8.60 -18.15 -1.61
C HIS A 142 8.40 -19.32 -2.57
N LEU A 143 8.16 -19.04 -3.86
CA LEU A 143 7.99 -20.07 -4.88
C LEU A 143 9.24 -20.93 -5.04
N ALA A 144 10.44 -20.37 -4.91
CA ALA A 144 11.69 -21.11 -5.01
C ALA A 144 11.83 -22.15 -3.90
N ASN A 145 11.42 -21.79 -2.68
CA ASN A 145 11.40 -22.70 -1.55
C ASN A 145 10.34 -23.81 -1.72
N GLU A 146 9.17 -23.48 -2.27
CA GLU A 146 8.05 -24.41 -2.42
C GLU A 146 8.21 -25.38 -3.61
N ASN A 147 8.75 -24.90 -4.73
CA ASN A 147 8.81 -25.63 -6.00
C ASN A 147 10.23 -26.00 -6.42
N SER A 148 11.22 -25.85 -5.53
CA SER A 148 12.64 -26.16 -5.81
C SER A 148 13.18 -25.41 -7.04
N LEU A 149 12.96 -24.10 -7.09
CA LEU A 149 13.58 -23.26 -8.12
C LEU A 149 14.97 -22.83 -7.69
N LYS A 150 15.87 -22.74 -8.66
CA LYS A 150 17.17 -22.11 -8.54
C LYS A 150 17.08 -20.70 -9.08
N ILE A 151 17.56 -19.75 -8.30
CA ILE A 151 17.68 -18.34 -8.71
C ILE A 151 19.18 -18.05 -8.79
N GLN A 152 19.63 -17.53 -9.92
CA GLN A 152 21.00 -17.13 -10.15
C GLN A 152 21.06 -15.63 -10.42
N ASP A 153 21.94 -14.95 -9.70
CA ASP A 153 22.22 -13.54 -9.85
C ASP A 153 23.27 -13.28 -10.94
N CYS A 154 23.24 -12.06 -11.48
CA CYS A 154 24.24 -11.54 -12.39
C CYS A 154 25.13 -10.53 -11.66
N SER A 155 26.38 -10.37 -12.10
CA SER A 155 27.34 -9.45 -11.47
C SER A 155 26.88 -7.99 -11.39
N SER A 156 25.99 -7.56 -12.29
CA SER A 156 25.40 -6.21 -12.27
C SER A 156 24.17 -6.07 -11.37
N LEU A 157 23.62 -7.19 -10.86
CA LEU A 157 22.38 -7.26 -10.06
C LEU A 157 21.13 -6.70 -10.75
N ASP A 158 21.19 -6.42 -12.04
CA ASP A 158 20.06 -5.88 -12.80
C ASP A 158 19.08 -6.96 -13.28
N GLU A 159 19.50 -8.23 -13.24
CA GLU A 159 18.74 -9.36 -13.78
C GLU A 159 18.90 -10.59 -12.88
N LEU A 160 17.87 -11.43 -12.88
CA LEU A 160 17.85 -12.74 -12.21
C LEU A 160 17.41 -13.80 -13.22
N SER A 161 18.13 -14.91 -13.27
CA SER A 161 17.74 -16.10 -14.03
C SER A 161 17.14 -17.15 -13.09
N ILE A 162 16.04 -17.75 -13.52
CA ILE A 162 15.23 -18.69 -12.72
C ILE A 162 15.19 -20.02 -13.47
N SER A 163 15.66 -21.11 -12.86
CA SER A 163 15.62 -22.45 -13.45
C SER A 163 15.03 -23.47 -12.47
N ASN A 164 14.41 -24.54 -12.99
CA ASN A 164 13.87 -25.60 -12.14
C ASN A 164 14.94 -26.66 -11.84
N ILE A 165 15.16 -26.98 -10.56
CA ILE A 165 16.14 -27.97 -10.11
C ILE A 165 15.66 -29.40 -10.40
N GLN A 166 14.36 -29.64 -10.58
CA GLN A 166 13.81 -30.97 -10.83
C GLN A 166 14.20 -31.57 -12.19
N ASN A 167 14.69 -30.76 -13.13
CA ASN A 167 15.23 -31.23 -14.42
C ASN A 167 16.57 -31.98 -14.30
N PHE A 168 17.08 -32.17 -13.07
CA PHE A 168 18.42 -32.72 -12.83
C PHE A 168 18.49 -34.26 -12.70
N TRP A 169 17.37 -34.98 -12.56
CA TRP A 169 17.40 -36.42 -12.23
C TRP A 169 17.07 -37.40 -13.37
N GLU A 170 16.59 -36.96 -14.54
CA GLU A 170 16.23 -37.87 -15.64
C GLU A 170 17.37 -38.20 -16.63
N ALA A 171 18.59 -37.71 -16.40
CA ALA A 171 19.71 -37.90 -17.33
C ALA A 171 20.95 -38.53 -16.67
N LYS A 172 20.76 -39.66 -16.00
CA LYS A 172 21.88 -40.57 -15.69
C LYS A 172 21.41 -42.01 -15.88
N ASP A 173 21.81 -42.56 -17.02
CA ASP A 173 21.86 -44.00 -17.32
C ASP A 173 22.52 -44.80 -16.18
#